data_AF-A0A1Q2KV01-F1
#
_entry.id   AF-A0A1Q2KV01-F1
#
_cell.length_a   1.000
_cell.length_b   1.000
_cell.length_c   1.000
_cell.angle_alpha   90.00
_cell.angle_beta   90.00
_cell.angle_gamma   90.00
#
_symmetry.space_group_name_H-M   'P 1'
#
loop_
_entity.id
_entity.type
_entity.pdbx_description
1 polymer ?
#
loop_
_entity_poly.entity_id
_entity_poly.type
_entity_poly.pdbx_seq_one_letter_code
_entity_poly.pdbx_strand_id
1 'polypeptide(L)'
;MAIERVKVGYVELTEEETQRLLTKVSSDRNISTAEQLQEIMDNYDSRLLEPQEGDIPPEELAGEEVPGVPGLQEEMIEVFPKREAGPHYRIKASKKQ
;
A
#
# COMPACT_ATOMS: atom_id res chain seq x y z
N MET A 1 15.17 -16.80 -5.59
CA MET A 1 15.69 -15.54 -6.15
C MET A 1 15.19 -14.44 -5.22
N ALA A 2 16.07 -13.60 -4.69
CA ALA A 2 15.65 -12.45 -3.90
C ALA A 2 14.92 -11.48 -4.84
N ILE A 3 13.73 -11.01 -4.46
CA ILE A 3 13.01 -9.98 -5.19
C ILE A 3 13.57 -8.62 -4.75
N GLU A 4 13.85 -7.73 -5.70
CA GLU A 4 14.24 -6.37 -5.36
C GLU A 4 13.08 -5.66 -4.66
N ARG A 5 13.39 -4.95 -3.58
CA ARG A 5 12.40 -4.17 -2.83
C ARG A 5 12.00 -2.94 -3.63
N VAL A 6 10.70 -2.65 -3.65
CA VAL A 6 10.15 -1.47 -4.32
C VAL A 6 9.75 -0.42 -3.29
N LYS A 7 10.04 0.84 -3.60
CA LYS A 7 9.62 1.99 -2.80
C LYS A 7 8.43 2.68 -3.44
N VAL A 8 7.39 2.94 -2.65
CA VAL A 8 6.19 3.66 -3.08
C VAL A 8 5.95 4.82 -2.13
N GLY A 9 6.17 6.05 -2.59
CA GLY A 9 6.10 7.21 -1.71
C GLY A 9 7.14 7.12 -0.58
N TYR A 10 6.66 7.16 0.67
CA TYR A 10 7.48 7.04 1.88
C TYR A 10 7.60 5.62 2.43
N VAL A 11 6.94 4.62 1.83
CA VAL A 11 6.99 3.23 2.28
C VAL A 11 7.95 2.44 1.39
N GLU A 12 8.93 1.77 2.01
CA GLU A 12 9.73 0.72 1.38
C GLU A 12 9.03 -0.63 1.61
N LEU A 13 8.64 -1.30 0.53
CA LEU A 13 7.97 -2.60 0.60
C LEU A 13 8.98 -3.71 0.87
N THR A 14 8.59 -4.67 1.70
CA THR A 14 9.31 -5.95 1.82
C THR A 14 9.26 -6.74 0.51
N GLU A 15 10.07 -7.80 0.41
CA GLU A 15 10.05 -8.68 -0.76
C GLU A 15 8.65 -9.30 -0.99
N GLU A 16 7.99 -9.69 0.11
CA GLU A 16 6.64 -10.27 0.07
C GLU A 16 5.60 -9.25 -0.40
N GLU A 17 5.64 -8.02 0.13
CA GLU A 17 4.75 -6.93 -0.28
C GLU A 17 5.00 -6.51 -1.73
N THR A 18 6.26 -6.47 -2.15
CA THR A 18 6.65 -6.19 -3.53
C THR A 18 6.08 -7.25 -4.46
N GLN A 19 6.18 -8.53 -4.11
CA GLN A 19 5.62 -9.62 -4.91
C GLN A 19 4.09 -9.55 -5.00
N ARG A 20 3.41 -9.21 -3.89
CA ARG A 20 1.96 -9.00 -3.86
C ARG A 20 1.54 -7.86 -4.76
N LEU A 21 2.25 -6.74 -4.69
CA LEU A 21 1.96 -5.58 -5.53
C LEU A 21 2.24 -5.86 -7.00
N LEU A 22 3.38 -6.50 -7.32
CA LEU A 22 3.73 -6.91 -8.67
C LEU A 22 2.65 -7.79 -9.29
N THR A 23 2.11 -8.76 -8.54
CA THR A 23 1.03 -9.64 -9.03
C THR A 23 -0.24 -8.87 -9.38
N LYS A 24 -0.56 -7.81 -8.62
CA LYS A 24 -1.73 -6.96 -8.90
C LYS A 24 -1.49 -6.04 -10.10
N VAL A 25 -0.35 -5.37 -10.13
CA VAL A 25 -0.01 -4.41 -11.18
C VAL A 25 0.29 -5.12 -12.50
N SER A 26 0.85 -6.34 -12.47
CA SER A 26 1.12 -7.14 -13.66
C SER A 26 -0.16 -7.48 -14.42
N SER A 27 -1.24 -7.76 -13.70
CA SER A 27 -2.56 -8.04 -14.27
C SER A 27 -3.14 -6.83 -15.01
N ASP A 28 -2.83 -5.61 -14.55
CA ASP A 28 -3.38 -4.37 -15.12
C ASP A 28 -2.49 -3.75 -16.19
N ARG A 29 -1.17 -3.82 -16.03
CA ARG A 29 -0.18 -3.08 -16.83
C ARG A 29 0.80 -3.97 -17.61
N ASN A 30 0.60 -5.29 -17.57
CA ASN A 30 1.41 -6.28 -18.29
C ASN A 30 2.92 -6.14 -18.01
N ILE A 31 3.26 -6.02 -16.73
CA ILE A 31 4.65 -5.98 -16.23
C ILE A 31 5.04 -7.33 -15.62
N SER A 32 6.34 -7.60 -15.59
CA SER A 32 6.86 -8.90 -15.11
C SER A 32 7.99 -8.77 -14.09
N THR A 33 8.58 -7.57 -13.93
CA THR A 33 9.78 -7.36 -13.13
C THR A 33 9.59 -6.29 -12.06
N ALA A 34 10.42 -6.35 -11.01
CA ALA A 34 10.43 -5.37 -9.93
C ALA A 34 10.90 -3.99 -10.43
N GLU A 35 11.84 -3.92 -11.36
CA GLU A 35 12.27 -2.67 -12.00
C GLU A 35 11.10 -1.95 -12.69
N GLN A 36 10.32 -2.67 -13.51
CA GLN A 36 9.13 -2.10 -14.16
C GLN A 36 8.08 -1.65 -13.14
N LEU A 37 7.94 -2.39 -12.04
CA LEU A 37 7.07 -1.99 -10.95
C LEU A 37 7.56 -0.68 -10.31
N GLN A 38 8.86 -0.53 -10.05
CA GLN A 38 9.44 0.69 -9.48
C GLN A 38 9.16 1.91 -10.38
N GLU A 39 9.36 1.79 -11.69
CA GLU A 39 9.07 2.87 -12.65
C GLU A 39 7.60 3.33 -12.60
N ILE A 40 6.66 2.39 -12.43
CA ILE A 40 5.25 2.72 -12.26
C ILE A 40 5.06 3.40 -10.90
N MET A 41 5.60 2.82 -9.83
CA MET A 41 5.42 3.27 -8.45
C MET A 41 6.00 4.65 -8.16
N ASP A 42 6.95 5.14 -8.97
CA ASP A 42 7.44 6.53 -8.88
C ASP A 42 6.31 7.57 -9.08
N ASN A 43 5.26 7.21 -9.83
CA ASN A 43 4.08 8.03 -10.04
C ASN A 43 2.97 7.82 -8.99
N TYR A 44 3.20 6.94 -8.02
CA TYR A 44 2.26 6.61 -6.97
C TYR A 44 2.81 7.05 -5.62
N ASP A 45 1.89 7.23 -4.70
CA ASP A 45 2.17 7.38 -3.28
C ASP A 45 1.55 6.20 -2.54
N SER A 46 1.91 6.03 -1.28
CA SER A 46 1.31 5.00 -0.44
C SER A 46 0.96 5.53 0.93
N ARG A 47 0.01 4.86 1.58
CA ARG A 47 -0.33 5.08 2.98
C ARG A 47 -0.60 3.76 3.66
N LEU A 48 -0.21 3.69 4.94
CA LEU A 48 -0.61 2.60 5.80
C LEU A 48 -2.05 2.85 6.25
N LEU A 49 -2.86 1.80 6.22
CA LEU A 49 -4.20 1.77 6.79
C LEU A 49 -4.14 0.83 7.98
N GLU A 50 -4.26 1.38 9.17
CA GLU A 50 -4.26 0.62 10.40
C GLU A 50 -5.69 0.18 10.75
N PRO A 51 -5.87 -1.03 11.33
CA PRO A 51 -7.15 -1.43 11.86
C PRO A 51 -7.53 -0.53 13.03
N GLN A 52 -8.75 -0.01 13.02
CA GLN A 52 -9.27 0.77 14.14
C GLN A 52 -9.66 -0.23 15.25
N GLU A 53 -8.93 -0.24 16.37
CA GLU A 53 -9.32 -1.03 17.55
C GLU A 53 -10.51 -0.36 18.23
N GLY A 54 -11.70 -0.91 17.99
CA GLY A 54 -12.95 -0.50 18.63
C GLY A 54 -13.77 0.50 17.82
N ASP A 55 -15.08 0.56 18.14
CA ASP A 55 -16.03 1.56 17.67
C ASP A 55 -15.66 2.96 18.21
N ILE A 56 -14.49 3.51 17.83
CA ILE A 56 -14.11 4.86 18.22
C ILE A 56 -14.99 5.81 17.39
N PRO A 57 -15.88 6.60 18.00
CA PRO A 57 -16.77 7.49 17.28
C PRO A 57 -15.94 8.49 16.45
N PRO A 58 -16.38 8.81 15.22
CA PRO A 58 -15.66 9.73 14.33
C PRO A 58 -15.42 11.13 14.92
N GLU A 59 -16.11 11.47 16.00
CA GLU A 59 -16.05 12.74 16.74
C GLU A 59 -14.80 12.86 17.62
N GLU A 60 -14.14 11.75 17.99
CA GLU A 60 -12.93 11.72 18.83
C GLU A 60 -11.63 11.62 18.04
N LEU A 61 -11.68 11.46 16.70
CA LEU A 61 -10.50 11.42 15.80
C LEU A 61 -9.87 12.81 15.55
N ALA A 62 -9.96 13.72 16.52
CA ALA A 62 -9.42 15.06 16.46
C ALA A 62 -7.96 15.11 16.93
N GLY A 63 -7.05 14.48 16.19
CA GLY A 63 -5.62 14.62 16.42
C GLY A 63 -4.82 13.64 15.59
N GLU A 64 -4.11 14.13 14.57
CA GLU A 64 -2.93 13.56 13.88
C GLU A 64 -2.74 12.03 13.74
N GLU A 65 -3.80 11.22 13.82
CA GLU A 65 -3.71 9.77 13.69
C GLU A 65 -4.17 9.36 12.30
N VAL A 66 -3.35 8.51 11.68
CA VAL A 66 -3.57 7.91 10.37
C VAL A 66 -5.02 7.41 10.32
N PRO A 67 -5.83 7.77 9.30
CA PRO A 67 -7.26 7.46 9.31
C PRO A 67 -7.47 5.95 9.39
N GLY A 68 -7.76 5.45 10.60
CA GLY A 68 -8.15 4.07 10.84
C GLY A 68 -9.40 3.77 10.02
N VAL A 69 -9.40 2.62 9.33
CA VAL A 69 -10.51 2.24 8.45
C VAL A 69 -11.48 1.34 9.23
N PRO A 70 -12.74 1.76 9.44
CA PRO A 70 -13.73 0.93 10.14
C PRO A 70 -13.92 -0.42 9.42
N GLY A 71 -13.84 -1.51 10.17
CA GLY A 71 -13.99 -2.88 9.63
C GLY A 71 -12.72 -3.50 9.02
N LEU A 72 -11.57 -2.80 9.07
CA LEU A 72 -10.28 -3.38 8.70
C LEU A 72 -9.80 -4.31 9.81
N GLN A 73 -9.53 -5.58 9.48
CA GLN A 73 -9.08 -6.59 10.47
C GLN A 73 -7.56 -6.67 10.61
N GLU A 74 -6.82 -6.19 9.61
CA GLU A 74 -5.37 -6.30 9.51
C GLU A 74 -4.81 -5.02 8.85
N GLU A 75 -3.55 -4.67 9.15
CA GLU A 75 -2.86 -3.55 8.52
C GLU A 75 -2.76 -3.74 6.99
N MET A 76 -3.07 -2.69 6.24
CA MET A 76 -3.06 -2.71 4.78
C MET A 76 -2.22 -1.54 4.26
N ILE A 77 -1.49 -1.76 3.17
CA ILE A 77 -0.83 -0.69 2.43
C ILE A 77 -1.74 -0.34 1.25
N GLU A 78 -2.20 0.90 1.22
CA GLU A 78 -2.89 1.46 0.06
C GLU A 78 -1.91 2.26 -0.79
N VAL A 79 -1.82 1.90 -2.06
CA VAL A 79 -1.02 2.54 -3.09
C VAL A 79 -1.97 3.26 -4.03
N PHE A 80 -1.78 4.57 -4.19
CA PHE A 80 -2.67 5.44 -4.95
C PHE A 80 -1.86 6.36 -5.87
N PRO A 81 -2.39 6.73 -7.03
CA PRO A 81 -1.67 7.57 -7.97
C PRO A 81 -1.51 9.00 -7.42
N LYS A 82 -0.35 9.62 -7.61
CA LYS A 82 -0.09 11.02 -7.19
C LYS A 82 -0.95 12.04 -7.93
N ARG A 83 -1.51 11.65 -9.08
CA ARG A 83 -2.40 12.45 -9.92
C ARG A 83 -3.70 11.66 -10.10
N GLU A 84 -4.85 12.32 -10.15
CA GLU A 84 -6.21 11.73 -10.10
C GLU A 84 -6.56 10.67 -11.20
N ALA A 85 -5.63 10.30 -12.07
CA ALA A 85 -5.86 9.40 -13.21
C ALA A 85 -5.10 8.06 -13.08
N GLY A 86 -5.42 7.24 -12.08
CA GLY A 86 -4.84 5.90 -11.96
C GLY A 86 -5.61 4.93 -11.05
N PRO A 87 -5.39 3.62 -11.21
CA PRO A 87 -5.96 2.58 -10.34
C PRO A 87 -5.41 2.67 -8.92
N HIS A 88 -6.21 2.32 -7.92
CA HIS A 88 -5.75 2.18 -6.54
C HIS A 88 -5.45 0.71 -6.25
N TYR A 89 -4.31 0.44 -5.63
CA TYR A 89 -3.93 -0.89 -5.20
C TYR A 89 -3.94 -0.99 -3.68
N ARG A 90 -4.44 -2.10 -3.14
CA ARG A 90 -4.38 -2.39 -1.72
C ARG A 90 -3.73 -3.74 -1.50
N ILE A 91 -2.69 -3.81 -0.70
CA ILE A 91 -2.04 -5.06 -0.32
C ILE A 91 -2.03 -5.19 1.20
N LYS A 92 -2.00 -6.43 1.71
CA LYS A 92 -1.79 -6.66 3.13
C LYS A 92 -0.37 -6.25 3.49
N ALA A 93 -0.24 -5.43 4.53
CA ALA A 93 1.06 -5.17 5.14
C ALA A 93 1.58 -6.49 5.74
N SER A 94 2.85 -6.79 5.54
CA SER A 94 3.48 -7.89 6.25
C SER A 94 3.74 -7.41 7.67
N LYS A 95 3.26 -8.15 8.68
CA LYS A 95 3.47 -7.80 10.10
C LYS A 95 4.93 -7.43 10.31
N LYS A 96 5.18 -6.27 10.91
CA LYS A 96 6.53 -5.84 11.35
C LYS A 96 7.23 -7.04 11.97
N GLN A 97 8.32 -7.49 11.34
CA GLN A 97 9.26 -8.43 11.99
C GLN A 97 9.99 -7.71 13.11
#